data_AF-A0A641PLB5-F1
#
_entry.id   AF-A0A641PLB5-F1
#
_cell.length_a   1.000
_cell.length_b   1.000
_cell.length_c   1.000
_cell.angle_alpha   90.00
_cell.angle_beta   90.00
_cell.angle_gamma   90.00
#
_symmetry.space_group_name_H-M   'P 1'
#
loop_
_entity.id
_entity.type
_entity.pdbx_description
1 polymer ?
#
loop_
_entity_poly.entity_id
_entity_poly.type
_entity_poly.pdbx_seq_one_letter_code
_entity_poly.pdbx_strand_id
1 'polypeptide(L)'
;MKRISFYIVIVLLGVSFFTSCEEQGLLTHTNDVSYIAFEKNMTTDTTGVSFKFYNEGENAKILLGVTISGKVQDKDLEFTVSVDPERTTLPATQYELPEKCVIKAGELTGEILVVLKYY
;
A
#
# COMPACT_ATOMS: atom_id res chain seq x y z
N MET A 1 45.48 39.23 -29.72
CA MET A 1 44.57 39.06 -28.55
C MET A 1 43.09 38.97 -28.91
N LYS A 2 42.50 39.86 -29.72
CA LYS A 2 41.05 39.86 -30.03
C LYS A 2 40.51 38.59 -30.72
N ARG A 3 41.28 37.98 -31.64
CA ARG A 3 40.85 36.74 -32.34
C ARG A 3 40.86 35.49 -31.46
N ILE A 4 41.86 35.34 -30.60
CA ILE A 4 41.97 34.20 -29.66
C ILE A 4 40.86 34.25 -28.62
N SER A 5 40.58 35.45 -28.09
CA SER A 5 39.45 35.65 -27.17
C SER A 5 38.10 35.34 -27.81
N PHE A 6 37.93 35.63 -29.11
CA PHE A 6 36.72 35.29 -29.85
C PHE A 6 36.51 33.78 -30.01
N TYR A 7 37.59 33.02 -30.29
CA TYR A 7 37.51 31.55 -30.37
C TYR A 7 37.20 30.90 -29.02
N ILE A 8 37.73 31.44 -27.92
CA ILE A 8 37.43 30.94 -26.57
C ILE A 8 35.94 31.11 -26.23
N VAL A 9 35.34 32.24 -26.59
CA VAL A 9 33.91 32.50 -26.36
C VAL A 9 33.03 31.54 -27.17
N ILE A 10 33.39 31.24 -28.42
CA ILE A 10 32.66 30.28 -29.25
C ILE A 10 32.74 28.86 -28.68
N VAL A 11 33.91 28.45 -28.19
CA VAL A 11 34.09 27.12 -27.58
C VAL A 11 33.27 27.01 -26.28
N LEU A 12 33.29 28.05 -25.42
CA LEU A 12 32.50 28.07 -24.19
C LEU A 12 30.98 28.00 -24.45
N LEU A 13 30.49 28.74 -25.45
CA LEU A 13 29.09 28.67 -25.88
C LEU A 13 28.74 27.29 -26.43
N GLY A 14 29.63 26.68 -27.22
CA GLY A 14 29.41 25.34 -27.81
C GLY A 14 29.31 24.23 -26.76
N VAL A 15 30.16 24.25 -25.72
CA VAL A 15 30.15 23.21 -24.66
C VAL A 15 28.89 23.32 -23.79
N SER A 16 28.29 24.51 -23.70
CA SER A 16 27.06 24.75 -22.93
C SER A 16 25.81 24.08 -23.54
N PHE A 17 25.83 23.73 -24.84
CA PHE A 17 24.72 23.02 -25.49
C PHE A 17 24.72 21.50 -25.23
N PHE A 18 25.84 20.93 -24.79
CA PHE A 18 25.94 19.49 -24.50
C PHE A 18 25.64 19.13 -23.04
N THR A 19 25.41 20.13 -22.18
CA THR A 19 25.00 19.93 -20.78
C THR A 19 23.50 20.16 -20.59
N SER A 20 22.68 19.86 -21.61
CA SER A 20 21.23 19.80 -21.40
C SER A 20 20.96 18.76 -20.33
N CYS A 21 20.35 19.20 -19.24
CA CYS A 21 19.85 18.31 -18.21
C CYS A 21 18.96 17.28 -18.90
N GLU A 22 19.21 15.98 -18.70
CA GLU A 22 18.29 14.95 -19.13
C GLU A 22 16.97 15.23 -18.40
N GLU A 23 15.89 15.52 -19.13
CA GLU A 23 14.57 15.58 -18.53
C GLU A 23 14.27 14.17 -18.02
N GLN A 24 14.62 13.92 -16.75
CA GLN A 24 14.04 12.82 -16.00
C GLN A 24 12.54 13.11 -15.99
N GLY A 25 11.82 12.50 -16.92
CA GLY A 25 10.38 12.63 -17.02
C GLY A 25 9.77 12.42 -15.64
N LEU A 26 8.64 13.09 -15.39
CA LEU A 26 7.87 12.84 -14.18
C LEU A 26 7.73 11.32 -14.00
N LEU A 27 8.07 10.81 -12.81
CA LEU A 27 7.73 9.46 -12.41
C LEU A 27 6.20 9.38 -12.40
N THR A 28 5.61 9.16 -13.57
CA THR A 28 4.20 8.87 -13.72
C THR A 28 4.05 7.48 -13.17
N HIS A 29 3.50 7.39 -11.97
CA HIS A 29 3.03 6.14 -11.41
C HIS A 29 2.13 5.50 -12.48
N THR A 30 2.62 4.47 -13.18
CA THR A 30 1.97 3.98 -14.41
C THR A 30 0.60 3.34 -14.14
N ASN A 31 0.15 3.31 -12.87
CA ASN A 31 -1.10 2.69 -12.43
C ASN A 31 -1.25 1.26 -12.95
N ASP A 32 -0.14 0.57 -13.18
CA ASP A 32 -0.13 -0.82 -13.63
C ASP A 32 -0.25 -1.81 -12.46
N VAL A 33 0.03 -1.32 -11.26
CA VAL A 33 0.05 -2.09 -10.01
C VAL A 33 -1.13 -1.71 -9.13
N SER A 34 -1.64 -2.71 -8.42
CA SER A 34 -2.66 -2.55 -7.39
C SER A 34 -2.03 -2.85 -6.03
N TYR A 35 -2.25 -1.96 -5.08
CA TYR A 35 -1.82 -2.10 -3.70
C TYR A 35 -3.03 -2.39 -2.83
N ILE A 36 -2.91 -3.35 -1.93
CA ILE A 36 -3.92 -3.63 -0.91
C ILE A 36 -3.45 -3.01 0.40
N ALA A 37 -4.33 -2.25 1.04
CA ALA A 37 -4.10 -1.69 2.36
C ALA A 37 -5.31 -1.91 3.26
N PHE A 38 -5.10 -1.96 4.58
CA PHE A 38 -6.22 -1.86 5.52
C PHE A 38 -6.88 -0.49 5.37
N GLU A 39 -8.21 -0.48 5.32
CA GLU A 39 -8.99 0.75 5.18
C GLU A 39 -8.75 1.69 6.37
N LYS A 40 -8.66 1.11 7.57
CA LYS A 40 -8.35 1.87 8.77
C LYS A 40 -6.85 2.13 8.85
N ASN A 41 -6.50 3.42 8.88
CA ASN A 41 -5.12 3.84 9.09
C ASN A 41 -4.67 3.48 10.52
N MET A 42 -3.83 2.45 10.65
CA MET A 42 -3.26 2.00 11.92
C MET A 42 -1.99 2.77 12.34
N THR A 43 -1.48 3.67 11.51
CA THR A 43 -0.28 4.49 11.80
C THR A 43 -0.60 5.85 12.39
N THR A 44 -1.85 6.31 12.25
CA THR A 44 -2.37 7.47 12.98
C THR A 44 -2.77 7.05 14.39
N ASP A 45 -2.14 7.63 15.41
CA ASP A 45 -2.48 7.44 16.83
C ASP A 45 -3.99 7.68 17.05
N THR A 46 -4.76 6.60 17.04
CA THR A 46 -6.18 6.64 17.37
C THR A 46 -6.43 5.55 18.41
N THR A 47 -6.43 5.96 19.68
CA THR A 47 -6.94 5.14 20.77
C THR A 47 -8.48 5.07 20.67
N GLY A 48 -8.97 4.37 19.66
CA GLY A 48 -10.39 4.07 19.51
C GLY A 48 -10.73 2.82 20.30
N VAL A 49 -11.19 2.99 21.55
CA VAL A 49 -11.73 1.87 22.33
C VAL A 49 -13.14 1.59 21.83
N SER A 50 -13.30 0.58 20.97
CA SER A 50 -14.62 0.04 20.62
C SER A 50 -14.83 -1.27 21.36
N PHE A 51 -15.89 -1.36 22.13
CA PHE A 51 -16.36 -2.63 22.70
C PHE A 51 -17.64 -3.05 21.98
N LYS A 52 -17.72 -4.33 21.63
CA LYS A 52 -18.93 -4.97 21.15
C LYS A 52 -19.24 -6.10 22.11
N PHE A 53 -20.47 -6.14 22.60
CA PHE A 53 -20.92 -7.24 23.43
C PHE A 53 -21.21 -8.45 22.55
N TYR A 54 -20.66 -9.60 22.95
CA TYR A 54 -20.96 -10.90 22.40
C TYR A 54 -21.66 -11.71 23.48
N ASN A 55 -22.53 -12.63 23.09
CA ASN A 55 -23.16 -13.51 24.06
C ASN A 55 -22.10 -14.42 24.70
N GLU A 56 -22.38 -14.89 25.93
CA GLU A 56 -21.51 -15.85 26.59
C GLU A 56 -21.39 -17.14 25.75
N GLY A 57 -20.15 -17.60 25.54
CA GLY A 57 -19.87 -18.75 24.67
C GLY A 57 -19.79 -18.43 23.17
N GLU A 58 -20.02 -17.19 22.74
CA GLU A 58 -19.98 -16.80 21.34
C GLU A 58 -18.59 -16.29 20.92
N ASN A 59 -18.05 -16.86 19.83
CA ASN A 59 -16.83 -16.35 19.21
C ASN A 59 -17.09 -14.97 18.59
N ALA A 60 -16.18 -14.03 18.85
CA ALA A 60 -16.29 -12.69 18.28
C ALA A 60 -15.89 -12.70 16.79
N LYS A 61 -16.75 -12.12 15.95
CA LYS A 61 -16.51 -11.97 14.51
C LYS A 61 -16.24 -10.51 14.18
N ILE A 62 -15.02 -10.24 13.69
CA ILE A 62 -14.55 -8.90 13.33
C ILE A 62 -14.31 -8.87 11.83
N LEU A 63 -14.91 -7.88 11.15
CA LEU A 63 -14.67 -7.62 9.74
C LEU A 63 -13.65 -6.50 9.63
N LEU A 64 -12.47 -6.81 9.09
CA LEU A 64 -11.42 -5.83 8.82
C LEU A 64 -11.53 -5.39 7.35
N GLY A 65 -11.86 -4.12 7.14
CA GLY A 65 -11.92 -3.53 5.80
C GLY A 65 -10.54 -3.41 5.16
N VAL A 66 -10.46 -3.75 3.87
CA VAL A 66 -9.31 -3.52 3.00
C VAL A 66 -9.71 -2.75 1.76
N THR A 67 -8.79 -1.96 1.23
CA THR A 67 -8.98 -1.15 0.03
C THR A 67 -7.86 -1.38 -0.98
N ILE A 68 -8.22 -1.31 -2.26
CA ILE A 68 -7.30 -1.34 -3.39
C ILE A 68 -7.00 0.09 -3.82
N SER A 69 -5.72 0.40 -3.97
CA SER A 69 -5.23 1.66 -4.55
C SER A 69 -4.40 1.36 -5.81
N GLY A 70 -4.51 2.23 -6.82
CA GLY A 70 -3.86 2.03 -8.13
C GLY A 70 -4.82 1.44 -9.15
N LYS A 71 -4.39 0.41 -9.88
CA LYS A 71 -5.21 -0.19 -10.96
C LYS A 71 -6.46 -0.87 -10.41
N VAL A 72 -7.60 -0.69 -11.06
CA VAL A 72 -8.76 -1.58 -10.86
C VAL A 72 -8.46 -2.91 -11.52
N GLN A 73 -8.64 -4.02 -10.80
CA GLN A 73 -8.38 -5.35 -11.36
C GLN A 73 -9.59 -5.85 -12.15
N ASP A 74 -9.34 -6.31 -13.38
CA ASP A 74 -10.35 -6.91 -14.26
C ASP A 74 -10.64 -8.38 -13.92
N LYS A 75 -9.94 -8.93 -12.92
CA LYS A 75 -10.07 -10.29 -12.40
C LYS A 75 -10.13 -10.27 -10.88
N ASP A 76 -10.65 -11.34 -10.30
CA ASP A 76 -10.63 -11.55 -8.85
C ASP A 76 -9.19 -11.45 -8.33
N LEU A 77 -8.98 -10.58 -7.33
CA LEU A 77 -7.71 -10.37 -6.67
C LEU A 77 -7.66 -11.23 -5.41
N GLU A 78 -6.80 -12.24 -5.44
CA GLU A 78 -6.63 -13.19 -4.34
C GLU A 78 -5.41 -12.82 -3.50
N PHE A 79 -5.56 -12.85 -2.18
CA PHE A 79 -4.46 -12.57 -1.26
C PHE A 79 -4.62 -13.34 0.06
N THR A 80 -3.54 -13.41 0.83
CA THR A 80 -3.49 -14.07 2.13
C THR A 80 -3.11 -13.06 3.20
N VAL A 81 -3.57 -13.30 4.43
CA VAL A 81 -3.24 -12.49 5.60
C VAL A 81 -2.65 -13.39 6.68
N SER A 82 -1.65 -12.89 7.39
CA SER A 82 -0.99 -13.60 8.49
C SER A 82 -0.77 -12.65 9.67
N VAL A 83 -0.77 -13.20 10.88
CA VAL A 83 -0.39 -12.44 12.07
C VAL A 83 1.13 -12.40 12.18
N ASP A 84 1.65 -11.23 12.53
CA ASP A 84 3.05 -11.06 12.92
C ASP A 84 3.22 -11.47 14.39
N PRO A 85 3.93 -12.59 14.69
CA PRO A 85 4.08 -13.10 16.05
C PRO A 85 4.89 -12.17 16.96
N GLU A 86 5.74 -11.31 16.41
CA GLU A 86 6.55 -10.38 17.20
C GLU A 86 5.74 -9.17 17.69
N ARG A 87 4.58 -8.93 17.07
CA ARG A 87 3.73 -7.76 17.33
C ARG A 87 2.39 -8.08 17.98
N THR A 88 2.05 -9.36 18.13
CA THR A 88 0.84 -9.83 18.80
C THR A 88 1.13 -10.36 20.20
N THR A 89 0.23 -10.11 21.14
CA THR A 89 0.20 -10.80 22.44
C THR A 89 -0.83 -11.92 22.49
N LEU A 90 -1.65 -12.06 21.44
CA LEU A 90 -2.71 -13.06 21.36
C LEU A 90 -2.15 -14.40 20.83
N PRO A 91 -2.29 -15.52 21.58
CA PRO A 91 -1.89 -16.85 21.14
C PRO A 91 -2.62 -17.30 19.86
N ALA A 92 -1.93 -18.07 19.02
CA ALA A 92 -2.46 -18.59 17.75
C ALA A 92 -3.70 -19.49 17.90
N THR A 93 -3.90 -20.11 19.08
CA THR A 93 -5.08 -20.93 19.36
C THR A 93 -6.36 -20.13 19.53
N GLN A 94 -6.26 -18.80 19.64
CA GLN A 94 -7.36 -17.92 20.04
C GLN A 94 -7.95 -17.09 18.91
N TYR A 95 -7.44 -17.25 17.70
CA TYR A 95 -8.00 -16.59 16.54
C TYR A 95 -7.97 -17.52 15.33
N GLU A 96 -8.84 -17.24 14.38
CA GLU A 96 -8.87 -17.87 13.06
C GLU A 96 -8.85 -16.78 12.00
N LEU A 97 -7.95 -16.93 11.04
CA LEU A 97 -7.85 -16.11 9.84
C LEU A 97 -8.32 -16.92 8.64
N PRO A 98 -8.91 -16.29 7.61
CA PRO A 98 -9.29 -16.98 6.40
C PRO A 98 -8.03 -17.48 5.68
N GLU A 99 -8.08 -18.71 5.16
CA GLU A 99 -6.97 -19.26 4.36
C GLU A 99 -6.72 -18.43 3.09
N LYS A 100 -7.78 -17.80 2.56
CA LYS A 100 -7.74 -17.02 1.33
C LYS A 100 -8.77 -15.90 1.37
N CYS A 101 -8.34 -14.71 0.98
CA CYS A 101 -9.20 -13.55 0.79
C CYS A 101 -9.32 -13.24 -0.71
N VAL A 102 -10.49 -12.76 -1.14
CA VAL A 102 -10.77 -12.43 -2.53
C VAL A 102 -11.50 -11.11 -2.60
N ILE A 103 -10.98 -10.17 -3.40
CA ILE A 103 -11.72 -8.97 -3.84
C ILE A 103 -12.17 -9.23 -5.26
N LYS A 104 -13.46 -9.01 -5.55
CA LYS A 104 -14.02 -9.33 -6.87
C LYS A 104 -13.51 -8.39 -7.94
N ALA A 105 -13.46 -8.88 -9.18
CA ALA A 105 -13.14 -8.05 -10.33
C ALA A 105 -14.00 -6.78 -10.36
N GLY A 106 -13.37 -5.62 -10.57
CA GLY A 106 -14.03 -4.31 -10.58
C GLY A 106 -14.33 -3.71 -9.21
N GLU A 107 -14.16 -4.44 -8.11
CA GLU A 107 -14.33 -3.90 -6.75
C GLU A 107 -13.02 -3.27 -6.24
N LEU A 108 -13.16 -2.24 -5.40
CA LEU A 108 -12.05 -1.53 -4.77
C LEU A 108 -11.93 -1.78 -3.26
N THR A 109 -12.90 -2.50 -2.69
CA THR A 109 -12.99 -2.73 -1.25
C THR A 109 -13.28 -4.19 -1.00
N GLY A 110 -12.77 -4.71 0.11
CA GLY A 110 -13.08 -6.05 0.59
C GLY A 110 -13.04 -6.11 2.10
N GLU A 111 -13.40 -7.27 2.64
CA GLU A 111 -13.41 -7.50 4.07
C GLU A 111 -12.68 -8.81 4.40
N ILE A 112 -11.94 -8.80 5.50
CA ILE A 112 -11.29 -9.97 6.07
C ILE A 112 -12.06 -10.34 7.35
N LEU A 113 -12.64 -11.53 7.38
CA LEU A 113 -13.30 -12.05 8.58
C LEU A 113 -12.27 -12.63 9.54
N VAL A 114 -12.07 -11.98 10.69
CA VAL A 114 -11.27 -12.49 11.80
C VAL A 114 -12.21 -13.03 12.87
N VAL A 115 -12.00 -14.28 13.28
CA VAL A 115 -12.74 -14.90 14.39
C VAL A 115 -11.84 -14.92 15.60
N LEU A 116 -12.28 -14.34 16.72
CA LEU A 116 -11.63 -14.48 18.02
C LEU A 116 -12.42 -15.50 18.85
N LYS A 117 -11.72 -16.51 19.38
CA LYS A 117 -12.35 -17.59 20.12
C LYS A 117 -12.73 -17.14 21.52
N TYR A 118 -13.94 -17.50 21.93
CA TYR A 118 -14.35 -17.43 23.33
C TYR A 118 -13.47 -18.39 24.16
N TYR A 119 -13.13 -17.97 25.37
CA TYR A 119 -12.31 -18.74 26.32
C TYR A 119 -13.13 -19.76 27.09
#